data_AF-X6NUF7-F1
#
_entry.id   AF-X6NUF7-F1
#
_cell.length_a   1.000
_cell.length_b   1.000
_cell.length_c   1.000
_cell.angle_alpha   90.00
_cell.angle_beta   90.00
_cell.angle_gamma   90.00
#
_symmetry.space_group_name_H-M   'P 1'
#
loop_
_entity.id
_entity.type
_entity.pdbx_description
1 polymer ?
#
loop_
_entity_poly.entity_id
_entity_poly.type
_entity_poly.pdbx_seq_one_letter_code
_entity_poly.pdbx_strand_id
1 'polypeptide(L)'
;MPLVEIMNIFRQGYTCDSEKGLEEAETLLVLRRLRQVYNVTREEDLILQIKKMLSEYFPNKEIGAKDETHVQIWKGSIRESECDRMWALQNIVPQTHVLHLRSKFYTGIRGKFFGVHMYSLTSLCCGKCVGDFFNPMPTIREDAAPMLSLYENVRPAIVSVALDPEGTGPDTHYKVLQVVAQALRLGREKQVKLAVKKVWGYRNVWHRFHLSRANLAIPVTNFQMDEMHRTFLSCFGCQKKAEFPSPEYDGPFSVLGRRFRVEQLNELKTLLGESYFKDHWHPQIRQADGFVLIKEMTVDEFLKNAEDLRSKIELHNLL
;
A
#
# COMPACT_ATOMS: atom_id res chain seq x y z
N MET A 1 -18.33 -5.82 19.52
CA MET A 1 -17.89 -6.79 18.50
C MET A 1 -16.36 -6.77 18.34
N PRO A 2 -15.67 -7.91 18.50
CA PRO A 2 -14.27 -8.12 18.11
C PRO A 2 -14.01 -7.81 16.63
N LEU A 3 -12.77 -7.44 16.28
CA LEU A 3 -12.41 -7.09 14.89
C LEU A 3 -12.51 -8.29 13.93
N VAL A 4 -12.21 -9.50 14.41
CA VAL A 4 -12.28 -10.73 13.60
C VAL A 4 -13.72 -11.01 13.14
N GLU A 5 -14.70 -10.79 14.01
CA GLU A 5 -16.12 -10.96 13.65
C GLU A 5 -16.54 -9.95 12.57
N ILE A 6 -16.13 -8.68 12.70
CA ILE A 6 -16.41 -7.65 11.68
C ILE A 6 -15.76 -8.02 10.33
N MET A 7 -14.53 -8.55 10.34
CA MET A 7 -13.87 -9.02 9.12
C MET A 7 -14.57 -10.25 8.52
N ASN A 8 -15.17 -11.11 9.33
CA ASN A 8 -15.97 -12.24 8.82
C ASN A 8 -17.26 -11.76 8.16
N ILE A 9 -17.95 -10.77 8.73
CA ILE A 9 -19.10 -10.10 8.09
C ILE A 9 -18.68 -9.53 6.73
N PHE A 10 -17.56 -8.82 6.67
CA PHE A 10 -17.03 -8.28 5.42
C PHE A 10 -16.73 -9.37 4.39
N ARG A 11 -16.04 -10.44 4.80
CA ARG A 11 -15.72 -11.57 3.91
C ARG A 11 -16.96 -12.26 3.38
N GLN A 12 -17.96 -12.51 4.23
CA GLN A 12 -19.23 -13.09 3.81
C GLN A 12 -19.97 -12.16 2.84
N GLY A 13 -20.02 -10.86 3.14
CA GLY A 13 -20.58 -9.87 2.23
C GLY A 13 -19.89 -9.88 0.86
N TYR A 14 -18.55 -9.99 0.84
CA TYR A 14 -17.78 -10.05 -0.40
C TYR A 14 -17.97 -11.35 -1.18
N THR A 15 -18.08 -12.49 -0.50
CA THR A 15 -18.29 -13.80 -1.15
C THR A 15 -19.70 -13.97 -1.69
N CYS A 16 -20.70 -13.40 -1.01
CA CYS A 16 -22.11 -13.46 -1.41
C CYS A 16 -22.55 -12.29 -2.28
N ASP A 17 -21.61 -11.43 -2.71
CA ASP A 17 -21.89 -10.17 -3.42
C ASP A 17 -23.02 -9.34 -2.76
N SER A 18 -23.03 -9.30 -1.43
CA SER A 18 -24.02 -8.61 -0.61
C SER A 18 -23.52 -7.21 -0.24
N GLU A 19 -24.04 -6.19 -0.91
CA GLU A 19 -23.73 -4.78 -0.60
C GLU A 19 -24.03 -4.45 0.86
N LYS A 20 -25.17 -4.92 1.38
CA LYS A 20 -25.56 -4.74 2.78
C LYS A 20 -24.51 -5.29 3.76
N GLY A 21 -23.93 -6.46 3.48
CA GLY A 21 -22.89 -7.04 4.32
C GLY A 21 -21.58 -6.23 4.29
N LEU A 22 -21.23 -5.69 3.13
CA LEU A 22 -20.06 -4.81 2.98
C LEU A 22 -20.27 -3.48 3.74
N GLU A 23 -21.44 -2.86 3.60
CA GLU A 23 -21.82 -1.62 4.27
C GLU A 23 -21.92 -1.77 5.80
N GLU A 24 -22.47 -2.88 6.27
CA GLU A 24 -22.54 -3.21 7.70
C GLU A 24 -21.14 -3.30 8.29
N ALA A 25 -20.24 -4.06 7.66
CA ALA A 25 -18.88 -4.19 8.13
C ALA A 25 -18.12 -2.85 8.09
N GLU A 26 -18.29 -2.05 7.04
CA GLU A 26 -17.70 -0.72 6.95
C GLU A 26 -18.19 0.21 8.08
N THR A 27 -19.49 0.23 8.32
CA THR A 27 -20.10 1.03 9.40
C THR A 27 -19.53 0.62 10.76
N LEU A 28 -19.44 -0.68 11.04
CA LEU A 28 -18.88 -1.20 12.28
C LEU A 28 -17.39 -0.83 12.45
N LEU A 29 -16.60 -0.87 11.36
CA LEU A 29 -15.19 -0.46 11.39
C LEU A 29 -15.06 1.04 11.69
N VAL A 30 -15.83 1.88 11.00
CA VAL A 30 -15.82 3.34 11.18
C VAL A 30 -16.19 3.72 12.61
N LEU A 31 -17.29 3.17 13.14
CA LEU A 31 -17.75 3.41 14.51
C LEU A 31 -16.74 2.91 15.54
N ARG A 32 -16.16 1.73 15.31
CA ARG A 32 -15.10 1.18 16.17
C ARG A 32 -13.90 2.11 16.24
N ARG A 33 -13.44 2.67 15.10
CA ARG A 33 -12.31 3.61 15.07
C ARG A 33 -12.68 4.94 15.71
N LEU A 34 -13.90 5.46 15.48
CA LEU A 34 -14.37 6.69 16.11
C LEU A 34 -14.33 6.56 17.64
N ARG A 35 -14.88 5.46 18.16
CA ARG A 35 -14.87 5.14 19.58
C ARG A 35 -13.44 5.09 20.15
N GLN A 36 -12.50 4.48 19.43
CA GLN A 36 -11.09 4.37 19.85
C GLN A 36 -10.38 5.73 19.88
N VAL A 37 -10.58 6.56 18.86
CA VAL A 37 -9.90 7.85 18.73
C VAL A 37 -10.39 8.85 19.77
N TYR A 38 -11.70 8.88 20.03
CA TYR A 38 -12.30 9.80 21.01
C TYR A 38 -12.41 9.20 22.43
N ASN A 39 -11.82 8.01 22.65
CA ASN A 39 -11.83 7.29 23.92
C ASN A 39 -13.25 7.15 24.54
N VAL A 40 -14.24 6.86 23.68
CA VAL A 40 -15.64 6.76 24.09
C VAL A 40 -15.92 5.37 24.68
N THR A 41 -16.61 5.33 25.82
CA THR A 41 -16.93 4.07 26.51
C THR A 41 -18.42 3.74 26.49
N ARG A 42 -19.30 4.76 26.57
CA ARG A 42 -20.76 4.61 26.57
C ARG A 42 -21.34 4.84 25.19
N GLU A 43 -22.48 4.21 24.92
CA GLU A 43 -23.20 4.35 23.66
C GLU A 43 -23.75 5.77 23.45
N GLU A 44 -24.32 6.37 24.50
CA GLU A 44 -24.87 7.74 24.46
C GLU A 44 -23.81 8.77 24.03
N ASP A 45 -22.60 8.65 24.57
CA ASP A 45 -21.46 9.50 24.24
C ASP A 45 -21.02 9.31 22.78
N LEU A 46 -21.11 8.07 22.25
CA LEU A 46 -20.78 7.79 20.86
C LEU A 46 -21.81 8.42 19.92
N ILE A 47 -23.09 8.32 20.25
CA ILE A 47 -24.17 8.98 19.50
C ILE A 47 -23.98 10.49 19.52
N LEU A 48 -23.65 11.08 20.67
CA LEU A 48 -23.37 12.51 20.79
C LEU A 48 -22.17 12.91 19.93
N GLN A 49 -21.09 12.12 19.95
CA GLN A 49 -19.90 12.37 19.14
C GLN A 49 -20.22 12.30 17.64
N ILE A 50 -21.02 11.31 17.20
CA ILE A 50 -21.47 11.20 15.80
C ILE A 50 -22.29 12.43 15.41
N LYS A 51 -23.26 12.82 16.24
CA LYS A 51 -24.08 14.02 16.01
C LYS A 51 -23.19 15.25 15.86
N LYS A 52 -22.26 15.47 16.80
CA LYS A 52 -21.28 16.57 16.72
C LYS A 52 -20.49 16.55 15.42
N MET A 53 -19.99 15.39 14.98
CA MET A 53 -19.27 15.31 13.70
C MET A 53 -20.15 15.72 12.51
N LEU A 54 -21.40 15.25 12.48
CA LEU A 54 -22.33 15.47 11.36
C LEU A 54 -22.97 16.86 11.34
N SER A 55 -23.29 17.44 12.51
CA SER A 55 -24.00 18.72 12.61
C SER A 55 -23.07 19.92 12.82
N GLU A 56 -21.88 19.72 13.39
CA GLU A 56 -20.96 20.80 13.73
C GLU A 56 -19.66 20.71 12.93
N TYR A 57 -18.96 19.58 12.96
CA TYR A 57 -17.61 19.52 12.38
C TYR A 57 -17.61 19.60 10.86
N PHE A 58 -18.28 18.66 10.19
CA PHE A 58 -18.26 18.59 8.72
C PHE A 58 -18.94 19.77 8.03
N PRO A 59 -20.12 20.25 8.48
CA PRO A 59 -20.80 21.38 7.83
C PRO A 59 -20.02 22.70 7.92
N ASN A 60 -19.28 22.91 9.01
CA ASN A 60 -18.49 24.14 9.22
C ASN A 60 -17.05 24.02 8.71
N LYS A 61 -16.67 22.89 8.10
CA LYS A 61 -15.31 22.71 7.63
C LYS A 61 -15.06 23.47 6.33
N GLU A 62 -14.14 24.43 6.38
CA GLU A 62 -13.65 25.11 5.18
C GLU A 62 -12.91 24.14 4.24
N ILE A 63 -13.19 24.27 2.94
CA ILE A 63 -12.56 23.48 1.90
C ILE A 63 -11.06 23.79 1.87
N GLY A 64 -10.23 22.76 1.99
CA GLY A 64 -8.76 22.90 2.02
C GLY A 64 -8.18 23.17 3.42
N ALA A 65 -9.00 23.44 4.43
CA ALA A 65 -8.51 23.59 5.80
C ALA A 65 -8.01 22.26 6.39
N LYS A 66 -6.95 22.35 7.20
CA LYS A 66 -6.36 21.22 7.90
C LYS A 66 -7.38 20.63 8.88
N ASP A 67 -7.55 19.31 8.85
CA ASP A 67 -8.43 18.61 9.80
C ASP A 67 -7.93 18.77 11.25
N GLU A 68 -8.81 18.62 12.24
CA GLU A 68 -8.41 18.49 13.63
C GLU A 68 -7.60 17.20 13.83
N THR A 69 -6.69 17.18 14.82
CA THR A 69 -5.80 16.04 15.07
C THR A 69 -6.57 14.72 15.21
N HIS A 70 -7.67 14.69 15.97
CA HIS A 70 -8.47 13.48 16.13
C HIS A 70 -9.12 13.04 14.80
N VAL A 71 -9.60 13.98 14.00
CA VAL A 71 -10.20 13.68 12.69
C VAL A 71 -9.16 13.13 11.72
N GLN A 72 -7.92 13.65 11.73
CA GLN A 72 -6.82 13.10 10.94
C GLN A 72 -6.50 11.66 11.34
N ILE A 73 -6.37 11.38 12.63
CA ILE A 73 -6.11 10.03 13.15
C ILE A 73 -7.26 9.08 12.76
N TRP A 74 -8.50 9.54 12.88
CA TRP A 74 -9.67 8.75 12.53
C TRP A 74 -9.73 8.42 11.03
N LYS A 75 -9.52 9.42 10.15
CA LYS A 75 -9.41 9.20 8.70
C LYS A 75 -8.29 8.23 8.33
N GLY A 76 -7.12 8.37 8.96
CA GLY A 76 -6.01 7.44 8.78
C GLY A 76 -6.37 6.02 9.20
N SER A 77 -7.06 5.86 10.34
CA SER A 77 -7.50 4.56 10.86
C SER A 77 -8.56 3.88 9.99
N ILE A 78 -9.40 4.66 9.31
CA ILE A 78 -10.35 4.14 8.30
C ILE A 78 -9.58 3.55 7.13
N ARG A 79 -8.54 4.25 6.64
CA ARG A 79 -7.71 3.75 5.52
C ARG A 79 -6.85 2.54 5.88
N GLU A 80 -6.35 2.48 7.11
CA GLU A 80 -5.73 1.24 7.62
C GLU A 80 -6.73 0.08 7.52
N SER A 81 -8.01 0.32 7.86
CA SER A 81 -9.05 -0.71 7.75
C SER A 81 -9.41 -1.09 6.29
N GLU A 82 -9.27 -0.18 5.32
CA GLU A 82 -9.40 -0.51 3.89
C GLU A 82 -8.33 -1.52 3.46
N CYS A 83 -7.09 -1.34 3.92
CA CYS A 83 -6.01 -2.27 3.67
C CYS A 83 -6.22 -3.61 4.41
N ASP A 84 -6.62 -3.56 5.68
CA ASP A 84 -6.91 -4.76 6.48
C ASP A 84 -8.00 -5.61 5.80
N ARG A 85 -9.05 -4.97 5.25
CA ARG A 85 -10.10 -5.63 4.47
C ARG A 85 -9.55 -6.34 3.24
N MET A 86 -8.66 -5.69 2.48
CA MET A 86 -8.01 -6.29 1.32
C MET A 86 -7.25 -7.56 1.69
N TRP A 87 -6.42 -7.50 2.74
CA TRP A 87 -5.66 -8.66 3.21
C TRP A 87 -6.55 -9.77 3.78
N ALA A 88 -7.65 -9.41 4.45
CA ALA A 88 -8.62 -10.38 4.94
C ALA A 88 -9.25 -11.21 3.81
N LEU A 89 -9.48 -10.61 2.63
CA LEU A 89 -9.95 -11.34 1.43
C LEU A 89 -8.90 -12.31 0.89
N GLN A 90 -7.62 -12.04 1.11
CA GLN A 90 -6.50 -12.92 0.76
C GLN A 90 -6.20 -13.98 1.83
N ASN A 91 -7.12 -14.19 2.78
CA ASN A 91 -6.96 -15.07 3.94
C ASN A 91 -5.78 -14.70 4.86
N ILE A 92 -5.33 -13.45 4.82
CA ILE A 92 -4.31 -12.92 5.72
C ILE A 92 -5.03 -12.26 6.91
N VAL A 93 -4.78 -12.77 8.12
CA VAL A 93 -5.43 -12.28 9.34
C VAL A 93 -4.80 -10.93 9.74
N PRO A 94 -5.53 -9.80 9.65
CA PRO A 94 -4.90 -8.49 9.81
C PRO A 94 -4.27 -8.26 11.18
N GLN A 95 -4.85 -8.81 12.25
CA GLN A 95 -4.39 -8.60 13.63
C GLN A 95 -3.01 -9.20 13.91
N THR A 96 -2.60 -10.21 13.14
CA THR A 96 -1.37 -10.97 13.40
C THR A 96 -0.35 -10.86 12.28
N HIS A 97 -0.81 -10.60 11.05
CA HIS A 97 0.04 -10.63 9.88
C HIS A 97 0.22 -9.23 9.27
N VAL A 98 -0.74 -8.31 9.41
CA VAL A 98 -0.62 -6.96 8.86
C VAL A 98 -0.04 -6.01 9.90
N LEU A 99 1.08 -5.38 9.55
CA LEU A 99 1.77 -4.43 10.42
C LEU A 99 1.77 -3.06 9.76
N HIS A 100 1.18 -2.10 10.47
CA HIS A 100 1.12 -0.70 10.04
C HIS A 100 2.29 0.06 10.66
N LEU A 101 3.43 0.12 9.97
CA LEU A 101 4.61 0.86 10.45
C LEU A 101 4.38 2.36 10.41
N ARG A 102 4.24 2.99 11.58
CA ARG A 102 3.82 4.37 11.76
C ARG A 102 4.92 5.40 11.50
N SER A 103 5.47 5.40 10.30
CA SER A 103 6.61 6.21 9.86
C SER A 103 6.31 7.71 9.96
N LYS A 104 7.26 8.48 10.50
CA LYS A 104 7.04 9.90 10.84
C LYS A 104 7.30 10.83 9.67
N PHE A 105 7.98 10.36 8.63
CA PHE A 105 8.12 11.14 7.39
C PHE A 105 6.78 11.36 6.67
N TYR A 106 5.76 10.54 6.97
CA TYR A 106 4.43 10.68 6.40
C TYR A 106 3.54 11.69 7.17
N THR A 107 4.05 12.25 8.26
CA THR A 107 3.31 13.19 9.10
C THR A 107 3.90 14.59 8.95
N GLY A 108 3.13 15.51 8.37
CA GLY A 108 3.30 16.96 8.53
C GLY A 108 3.05 17.47 9.97
N ILE A 109 3.18 16.58 10.98
CA ILE A 109 2.87 16.82 12.39
C ILE A 109 3.77 15.91 13.24
N ARG A 110 4.40 16.47 14.29
CA ARG A 110 5.10 15.75 15.37
C ARG A 110 4.16 14.88 16.22
N GLY A 111 3.51 13.90 15.62
CA GLY A 111 2.52 13.08 16.30
C GLY A 111 2.09 11.89 15.47
N LYS A 112 2.71 10.74 15.76
CA LYS A 112 2.18 9.37 15.64
C LYS A 112 1.00 9.21 14.65
N PHE A 113 1.29 8.60 13.49
CA PHE A 113 0.69 7.36 12.97
C PHE A 113 0.35 7.35 11.47
N PHE A 114 1.15 6.65 10.63
CA PHE A 114 0.75 6.15 9.29
C PHE A 114 1.61 4.96 8.82
N GLY A 115 0.97 3.84 8.48
CA GLY A 115 1.55 2.52 8.19
C GLY A 115 2.29 2.34 6.86
N VAL A 116 3.52 1.80 6.88
CA VAL A 116 4.14 1.06 5.75
C VAL A 116 3.77 -0.42 5.88
N HIS A 117 3.17 -1.00 4.84
CA HIS A 117 2.70 -2.39 4.83
C HIS A 117 3.81 -3.38 4.44
N MET A 118 3.85 -4.55 5.08
CA MET A 118 4.72 -5.67 4.70
C MET A 118 3.96 -7.01 4.62
N TYR A 119 3.15 -7.17 3.57
CA TYR A 119 3.31 -8.27 2.61
C TYR A 119 3.38 -7.61 1.24
N SER A 120 4.13 -8.20 0.32
CA SER A 120 4.31 -7.69 -1.03
C SER A 120 3.03 -7.23 -1.71
N LEU A 121 2.85 -5.90 -1.73
CA LEU A 121 2.09 -5.02 -2.63
C LEU A 121 1.86 -3.69 -1.87
N THR A 122 2.57 -2.62 -2.21
CA THR A 122 2.26 -1.27 -1.70
C THR A 122 0.95 -0.82 -2.33
N SER A 123 -0.15 -0.98 -1.59
CA SER A 123 -1.23 -0.02 -1.66
C SER A 123 -0.80 1.19 -0.85
N LEU A 124 -0.20 2.17 -1.53
CA LEU A 124 0.02 3.50 -0.97
C LEU A 124 -1.31 4.25 -1.04
N CYS A 125 -2.05 4.18 0.06
CA CYS A 125 -3.32 4.88 0.24
C CYS A 125 -3.08 6.39 0.39
N CYS A 126 -2.83 7.05 -0.74
CA CYS A 126 -2.57 8.48 -0.83
C CYS A 126 -3.80 9.27 -0.37
N GLY A 127 -3.61 10.18 0.59
CA GLY A 127 -4.57 11.24 0.84
C GLY A 127 -4.07 12.50 0.21
N LYS A 128 -4.96 13.20 -0.51
CA LYS A 128 -4.94 14.66 -0.49
C LYS A 128 -5.10 15.12 0.96
N CYS A 129 -4.01 15.09 1.72
CA CYS A 129 -3.75 16.08 2.73
C CYS A 129 -3.12 17.24 1.96
N VAL A 130 -3.96 18.14 1.45
CA VAL A 130 -3.51 19.49 1.12
C VAL A 130 -2.93 20.02 2.44
N GLY A 131 -1.62 20.08 2.56
CA GLY A 131 -1.02 20.42 3.85
C GLY A 131 0.49 20.44 3.93
N ASP A 132 1.23 19.63 3.17
CA ASP A 132 2.69 19.78 3.10
C ASP A 132 3.21 19.24 1.75
N PHE A 133 3.64 20.14 0.87
CA PHE A 133 4.34 19.78 -0.38
C PHE A 133 5.71 19.12 -0.12
N PHE A 134 6.18 19.15 1.14
CA PHE A 134 7.45 18.55 1.58
C PHE A 134 7.23 17.77 2.86
N ASN A 135 6.89 16.48 2.72
CA ASN A 135 7.09 15.53 3.80
C ASN A 135 8.58 15.52 4.17
N PRO A 136 8.97 15.45 5.46
CA PRO A 136 10.38 15.38 5.83
C PRO A 136 11.04 14.13 5.22
N MET A 137 12.36 14.12 5.12
CA MET A 137 13.08 12.91 4.74
C MET A 137 13.00 11.87 5.88
N PRO A 138 12.86 10.58 5.56
CA PRO A 138 12.90 9.52 6.57
C PRO A 138 14.21 9.55 7.35
N THR A 139 14.13 9.21 8.63
CA THR A 139 15.29 9.17 9.52
C THR A 139 15.65 7.75 9.92
N ILE A 140 16.91 7.55 10.33
CA ILE A 140 17.36 6.24 10.82
C ILE A 140 16.56 5.83 12.07
N ARG A 141 16.38 6.75 13.02
CA ARG A 141 15.76 6.45 14.31
C ARG A 141 14.27 6.16 14.20
N GLU A 142 13.55 6.96 13.42
CA GLU A 142 12.08 6.93 13.41
C GLU A 142 11.51 5.99 12.36
N ASP A 143 12.28 5.64 11.32
CA ASP A 143 11.77 4.88 10.18
C ASP A 143 12.63 3.64 9.88
N ALA A 144 13.94 3.78 9.67
CA ALA A 144 14.80 2.64 9.29
C ALA A 144 15.03 1.64 10.44
N ALA A 145 15.18 2.11 11.69
CA ALA A 145 15.37 1.25 12.85
C ALA A 145 14.12 0.39 13.16
N PRO A 146 12.88 0.93 13.16
CA PRO A 146 11.68 0.10 13.22
C PRO A 146 11.57 -0.93 12.10
N MET A 147 11.96 -0.56 10.88
CA MET A 147 11.98 -1.50 9.74
C MET A 147 13.03 -2.61 9.94
N LEU A 148 14.20 -2.31 10.52
CA LEU A 148 15.20 -3.33 10.87
C LEU A 148 14.65 -4.31 11.91
N SER A 149 14.03 -3.79 12.98
CA SER A 149 13.38 -4.62 14.00
C SER A 149 12.28 -5.50 13.41
N LEU A 150 11.57 -5.00 12.39
CA LEU A 150 10.61 -5.80 11.65
C LEU A 150 11.28 -6.97 10.89
N TYR A 151 12.41 -6.74 10.23
CA TYR A 151 13.17 -7.83 9.58
C TYR A 151 13.66 -8.88 10.57
N GLU A 152 14.07 -8.47 11.77
CA GLU A 152 14.51 -9.39 12.83
C GLU A 152 13.37 -10.27 13.32
N ASN A 153 12.18 -9.69 13.50
CA ASN A 153 10.99 -10.38 14.01
C ASN A 153 10.35 -11.29 12.97
N VAL A 154 10.11 -10.78 11.75
CA VAL A 154 9.40 -11.53 10.69
C VAL A 154 10.33 -12.49 9.97
N ARG A 155 11.63 -12.22 9.96
CA ARG A 155 12.66 -13.00 9.26
C ARG A 155 12.30 -13.32 7.80
N PRO A 156 11.93 -12.31 6.97
CA PRO A 156 11.51 -12.58 5.60
C PRO A 156 12.68 -13.05 4.73
N ALA A 157 12.45 -14.05 3.88
CA ALA A 157 13.42 -14.49 2.87
C ALA A 157 13.44 -13.57 1.65
N ILE A 158 12.29 -12.97 1.33
CA ILE A 158 12.08 -12.06 0.20
C ILE A 158 11.43 -10.80 0.75
N VAL A 159 11.97 -9.64 0.40
CA VAL A 159 11.34 -8.34 0.67
C VAL A 159 10.89 -7.75 -0.64
N SER A 160 9.64 -7.35 -0.72
CA SER A 160 9.07 -6.68 -1.87
C SER A 160 8.93 -5.19 -1.62
N VAL A 161 9.15 -4.36 -2.64
CA VAL A 161 9.06 -2.91 -2.48
C VAL A 161 8.65 -2.25 -3.80
N ALA A 162 7.94 -1.13 -3.71
CA ALA A 162 7.76 -0.25 -4.85
C ALA A 162 9.14 0.28 -5.23
N LEU A 163 9.66 -0.19 -6.35
CA LEU A 163 10.92 0.28 -6.88
C LEU A 163 10.55 1.50 -7.71
N ASP A 164 10.46 2.71 -7.20
CA ASP A 164 10.17 3.93 -8.00
C ASP A 164 11.32 4.92 -7.86
N PRO A 165 11.84 5.54 -8.95
CA PRO A 165 12.86 6.55 -8.83
C PRO A 165 12.24 7.82 -8.24
N GLU A 166 13.08 8.70 -7.73
CA GLU A 166 12.62 10.01 -7.25
C GLU A 166 11.89 10.76 -8.37
N GLY A 167 10.79 11.44 -8.01
CA GLY A 167 10.00 12.24 -8.95
C GLY A 167 9.04 11.46 -9.84
N THR A 168 8.95 10.12 -9.73
CA THR A 168 7.91 9.35 -10.46
C THR A 168 6.75 8.98 -9.54
N GLY A 169 5.58 9.58 -9.75
CA GLY A 169 4.41 9.35 -8.93
C GLY A 169 4.51 9.99 -7.53
N PRO A 170 3.79 9.47 -6.51
CA PRO A 170 3.85 10.02 -5.16
C PRO A 170 5.23 9.85 -4.53
N ASP A 171 5.83 10.96 -4.07
CA ASP A 171 7.13 11.03 -3.37
C ASP A 171 7.30 10.00 -2.23
N THR A 172 6.18 9.56 -1.65
CA THR A 172 6.18 8.54 -0.60
C THR A 172 6.74 7.20 -1.06
N HIS A 173 6.55 6.80 -2.33
CA HIS A 173 7.05 5.53 -2.84
C HIS A 173 8.58 5.46 -2.75
N TYR A 174 9.23 6.54 -3.21
CA TYR A 174 10.68 6.69 -3.12
C TYR A 174 11.15 6.69 -1.65
N LYS A 175 10.48 7.43 -0.76
CA LYS A 175 10.84 7.45 0.67
C LYS A 175 10.71 6.09 1.36
N VAL A 176 9.67 5.30 1.04
CA VAL A 176 9.54 3.93 1.55
C VAL A 176 10.66 3.04 1.03
N LEU A 177 11.00 3.13 -0.26
CA LEU A 177 12.14 2.42 -0.83
C LEU A 177 13.45 2.75 -0.09
N GLN A 178 13.65 4.03 0.23
CA GLN A 178 14.79 4.49 1.00
C GLN A 178 14.82 3.93 2.44
N VAL A 179 13.68 3.87 3.13
CA VAL A 179 13.57 3.24 4.46
C VAL A 179 13.92 1.75 4.41
N VAL A 180 13.39 1.03 3.42
CA VAL A 180 13.65 -0.40 3.20
C VAL A 180 15.15 -0.64 2.96
N ALA A 181 15.78 0.18 2.12
CA ALA A 181 17.21 0.12 1.83
C ALA A 181 18.06 0.45 3.07
N GLN A 182 17.73 1.53 3.80
CA GLN A 182 18.49 1.95 4.97
C GLN A 182 18.41 0.95 6.12
N ALA A 183 17.27 0.27 6.28
CA ALA A 183 17.13 -0.79 7.27
C ALA A 183 18.04 -1.99 6.96
N LEU A 184 18.19 -2.36 5.67
CA LEU A 184 19.13 -3.40 5.24
C LEU A 184 20.59 -2.97 5.45
N ARG A 185 20.94 -1.70 5.16
CA ARG A 185 22.27 -1.13 5.45
C ARG A 185 22.57 -1.16 6.95
N LEU A 186 21.63 -0.71 7.77
CA LEU A 186 21.75 -0.70 9.23
C LEU A 186 21.93 -2.12 9.79
N GLY A 187 21.21 -3.10 9.24
CA GLY A 187 21.39 -4.51 9.59
C GLY A 187 22.80 -5.03 9.29
N ARG A 188 23.39 -4.63 8.14
CA ARG A 188 24.79 -4.96 7.79
C ARG A 188 25.79 -4.30 8.73
N GLU A 189 25.63 -3.01 9.01
CA GLU A 189 26.49 -2.25 9.92
C GLU A 189 26.49 -2.84 11.33
N LYS A 190 25.32 -3.22 11.83
CA LYS A 190 25.14 -3.86 13.14
C LYS A 190 25.45 -5.36 13.14
N GLN A 191 25.88 -5.92 12.00
CA GLN A 191 26.15 -7.35 11.82
C GLN A 191 24.96 -8.25 12.22
N VAL A 192 23.74 -7.75 12.06
CA VAL A 192 22.51 -8.52 12.31
C VAL A 192 22.33 -9.57 11.22
N LYS A 193 22.12 -10.82 11.62
CA LYS A 193 21.88 -11.93 10.69
C LYS A 193 20.46 -11.89 10.14
N LEU A 194 20.24 -11.02 9.14
CA LEU A 194 18.99 -10.92 8.41
C LEU A 194 18.74 -12.16 7.55
N ALA A 195 17.47 -12.59 7.47
CA ALA A 195 17.05 -13.71 6.64
C ALA A 195 16.82 -13.31 5.16
N VAL A 196 16.83 -12.01 4.86
CA VAL A 196 16.53 -11.46 3.54
C VAL A 196 17.60 -11.89 2.54
N LYS A 197 17.18 -12.65 1.53
CA LYS A 197 18.03 -13.12 0.44
C LYS A 197 17.83 -12.33 -0.85
N LYS A 198 16.57 -11.95 -1.11
CA LYS A 198 16.18 -11.29 -2.36
C LYS A 198 15.26 -10.11 -2.09
N VAL A 199 15.32 -9.12 -2.98
CA VAL A 199 14.40 -7.99 -3.02
C VAL A 199 13.62 -8.02 -4.33
N TRP A 200 12.30 -8.00 -4.25
CA TRP A 200 11.40 -7.92 -5.41
C TRP A 200 10.88 -6.50 -5.58
N GLY A 201 11.47 -5.78 -6.54
CA GLY A 201 11.01 -4.48 -6.96
C GLY A 201 9.83 -4.61 -7.92
N TYR A 202 8.66 -4.08 -7.55
CA TYR A 202 7.55 -3.90 -8.49
C TYR A 202 7.33 -2.44 -8.80
N ARG A 203 6.56 -2.22 -9.85
CA ARG A 203 6.19 -0.92 -10.41
C ARG A 203 4.67 -0.77 -10.35
N ASN A 204 4.18 0.46 -10.47
CA ASN A 204 2.75 0.76 -10.38
C ASN A 204 2.27 1.53 -11.61
N VAL A 205 1.08 2.10 -11.52
CA VAL A 205 0.42 2.81 -12.62
C VAL A 205 1.13 4.10 -13.04
N TRP A 206 1.99 4.68 -12.19
CA TRP A 206 2.70 5.93 -12.46
C TRP A 206 4.05 5.74 -13.17
N HIS A 207 4.71 4.59 -12.94
CA HIS A 207 5.99 4.29 -13.56
C HIS A 207 6.09 2.79 -13.78
N ARG A 208 6.20 2.38 -15.05
CA ARG A 208 6.12 0.99 -15.51
C ARG A 208 7.50 0.41 -15.82
N PHE A 209 7.64 -0.91 -15.74
CA PHE A 209 8.82 -1.56 -16.29
C PHE A 209 8.70 -1.66 -17.81
N HIS A 210 9.76 -1.28 -18.51
CA HIS A 210 10.04 -1.87 -19.81
C HIS A 210 10.45 -3.34 -19.60
N LEU A 211 10.08 -4.24 -20.51
CA LEU A 211 10.40 -5.67 -20.40
C LEU A 211 11.88 -5.94 -20.10
N SER A 212 12.79 -5.23 -20.77
CA SER A 212 14.25 -5.36 -20.56
C SER A 212 14.73 -4.98 -19.16
N ARG A 213 13.93 -4.25 -18.37
CA ARG A 213 14.24 -3.88 -17.00
C ARG A 213 13.68 -4.84 -15.96
N ALA A 214 12.77 -5.75 -16.34
CA ALA A 214 12.31 -6.82 -15.46
C ALA A 214 13.14 -8.10 -15.69
N ASN A 215 13.13 -9.01 -14.73
CA ASN A 215 13.73 -10.34 -14.87
C ASN A 215 12.83 -11.47 -14.34
N LEU A 216 11.64 -11.11 -13.86
CA LEU A 216 10.55 -12.03 -13.56
C LEU A 216 9.28 -11.54 -14.25
N ALA A 217 8.55 -12.48 -14.85
CA ALA A 217 7.24 -12.24 -15.44
C ALA A 217 6.28 -13.31 -14.89
N ILE A 218 5.22 -12.87 -14.22
CA ILE A 218 4.24 -13.75 -13.57
C ILE A 218 2.97 -13.77 -14.44
N PRO A 219 2.55 -14.92 -14.99
CA PRO A 219 1.33 -14.99 -15.78
C PRO A 219 0.11 -14.73 -14.91
N VAL A 220 -0.86 -13.99 -15.44
CA VAL A 220 -2.17 -13.78 -14.82
C VAL A 220 -3.29 -14.07 -15.79
N THR A 221 -4.42 -14.56 -15.27
CA THR A 221 -5.65 -14.76 -16.04
C THR A 221 -6.59 -13.55 -15.94
N ASN A 222 -7.56 -13.45 -16.83
CA ASN A 222 -8.64 -12.48 -16.77
C ASN A 222 -9.40 -12.58 -15.45
N PHE A 223 -9.66 -13.80 -14.98
CA PHE A 223 -10.29 -14.02 -13.67
C PHE A 223 -9.48 -13.40 -12.52
N GLN A 224 -8.15 -13.59 -12.49
CA GLN A 224 -7.31 -12.99 -11.45
C GLN A 224 -7.26 -11.46 -11.54
N MET A 225 -7.28 -10.94 -12.77
CA MET A 225 -7.33 -9.50 -13.03
C MET A 225 -8.66 -8.87 -12.62
N ASP A 226 -9.77 -9.57 -12.83
CA ASP A 226 -11.11 -9.16 -12.42
C ASP A 226 -11.27 -9.26 -10.90
N GLU A 227 -10.77 -10.32 -10.26
CA GLU A 227 -10.76 -10.42 -8.80
C GLU A 227 -9.93 -9.31 -8.15
N MET A 228 -8.79 -8.93 -8.74
CA MET A 228 -8.04 -7.75 -8.29
C MET A 228 -8.87 -6.47 -8.41
N HIS A 229 -9.58 -6.28 -9.53
CA HIS A 229 -10.44 -5.12 -9.73
C HIS A 229 -11.60 -5.08 -8.73
N ARG A 230 -12.31 -6.21 -8.56
CA ARG A 230 -13.41 -6.38 -7.61
C ARG A 230 -12.94 -6.15 -6.18
N THR A 231 -11.81 -6.73 -5.78
CA THR A 231 -11.19 -6.50 -4.47
C THR A 231 -10.89 -5.02 -4.24
N PHE A 232 -10.29 -4.35 -5.24
CA PHE A 232 -9.98 -2.93 -5.14
C PHE A 232 -11.23 -2.09 -4.90
N LEU A 233 -12.29 -2.36 -5.66
CA LEU A 233 -13.57 -1.69 -5.44
C LEU A 233 -14.11 -2.06 -4.06
N SER A 234 -14.26 -3.32 -3.68
CA SER A 234 -14.90 -3.64 -2.40
C SER A 234 -14.17 -3.13 -1.16
N CYS A 235 -12.85 -2.89 -1.23
CA CYS A 235 -12.05 -2.53 -0.05
C CYS A 235 -11.74 -1.02 0.08
N PHE A 236 -11.48 -0.32 -1.02
CA PHE A 236 -10.95 1.05 -0.99
C PHE A 236 -12.03 2.10 -1.28
N GLY A 237 -13.11 2.09 -0.49
CA GLY A 237 -14.27 2.97 -0.64
C GLY A 237 -13.94 4.46 -0.67
N CYS A 238 -13.01 4.90 0.19
CA CYS A 238 -12.53 6.29 0.25
C CYS A 238 -11.70 6.69 -0.98
N GLN A 239 -11.24 5.72 -1.78
CA GLN A 239 -10.35 5.95 -2.92
C GLN A 239 -11.04 5.70 -4.27
N LYS A 240 -12.19 5.02 -4.28
CA LYS A 240 -13.00 4.81 -5.50
C LYS A 240 -13.32 6.09 -6.25
N LYS A 241 -13.69 7.13 -5.49
CA LYS A 241 -14.12 8.44 -5.99
C LYS A 241 -13.04 9.52 -5.80
N ALA A 242 -11.91 9.16 -5.18
CA ALA A 242 -10.83 10.12 -5.01
C ALA A 242 -10.15 10.32 -6.36
N GLU A 243 -10.41 11.46 -6.98
CA GLU A 243 -9.73 11.95 -8.18
C GLU A 243 -8.22 12.04 -7.93
N PHE A 244 -7.52 10.95 -8.25
CA PHE A 244 -6.09 10.96 -8.50
C PHE A 244 -5.92 10.77 -10.00
N PRO A 245 -5.97 11.85 -10.79
CA PRO A 245 -5.87 11.74 -12.24
C PRO A 245 -4.51 11.16 -12.59
N SER A 246 -4.50 9.94 -13.13
CA SER A 246 -3.41 9.56 -14.02
C SER A 246 -3.60 10.35 -15.30
N PRO A 247 -2.54 10.90 -15.92
CA PRO A 247 -2.66 11.49 -17.26
C PRO A 247 -3.30 10.53 -18.28
N GLU A 248 -3.22 9.21 -18.03
CA GLU A 248 -3.69 8.17 -18.93
C GLU A 248 -5.17 7.77 -18.73
N TYR A 249 -5.79 8.01 -17.57
CA TYR A 249 -7.16 7.58 -17.30
C TYR A 249 -7.78 8.28 -16.06
N ASP A 250 -9.02 8.72 -16.23
CA ASP A 250 -9.88 9.25 -15.16
C ASP A 250 -10.85 8.14 -14.68
N GLY A 251 -10.41 7.39 -13.68
CA GLY A 251 -11.15 6.28 -13.10
C GLY A 251 -10.28 5.38 -12.21
N PRO A 252 -10.79 4.23 -11.74
CA PRO A 252 -10.08 3.41 -10.76
C PRO A 252 -8.79 2.82 -11.33
N PHE A 253 -7.69 2.92 -10.57
CA PHE A 253 -6.36 2.42 -10.99
C PHE A 253 -6.30 0.93 -11.29
N SER A 254 -7.22 0.14 -10.75
CA SER A 254 -7.33 -1.28 -11.09
C SER A 254 -7.66 -1.50 -12.57
N VAL A 255 -8.33 -0.56 -13.25
CA VAL A 255 -8.57 -0.63 -14.71
C VAL A 255 -7.27 -0.45 -15.49
N LEU A 256 -6.47 0.56 -15.14
CA LEU A 256 -5.12 0.75 -15.71
C LEU A 256 -4.25 -0.48 -15.45
N GLY A 257 -4.30 -1.01 -14.22
CA GLY A 257 -3.58 -2.23 -13.86
C GLY A 257 -3.93 -3.42 -14.76
N ARG A 258 -5.19 -3.61 -15.15
CA ARG A 258 -5.58 -4.67 -16.10
C ARG A 258 -5.01 -4.42 -17.49
N ARG A 259 -5.20 -3.19 -18.01
CA ARG A 259 -4.72 -2.79 -19.33
C ARG A 259 -3.22 -3.03 -19.48
N PHE A 260 -2.42 -2.63 -18.50
CA PHE A 260 -0.96 -2.79 -18.55
C PHE A 260 -0.50 -4.24 -18.57
N ARG A 261 -1.22 -5.16 -17.91
CA ARG A 261 -0.85 -6.59 -17.93
C ARG A 261 -1.12 -7.21 -19.29
N VAL A 262 -2.20 -6.82 -19.95
CA VAL A 262 -2.52 -7.23 -21.32
C VAL A 262 -1.49 -6.66 -22.30
N GLU A 263 -1.11 -5.38 -22.15
CA GLU A 263 -0.05 -4.77 -22.96
C GLU A 263 1.28 -5.54 -22.80
N GLN A 264 1.66 -5.91 -21.57
CA GLN A 264 2.88 -6.70 -21.31
C GLN A 264 2.84 -8.08 -21.99
N LEU A 265 1.68 -8.74 -22.03
CA LEU A 265 1.51 -9.99 -22.78
C LEU A 265 1.71 -9.77 -24.29
N ASN A 266 1.14 -8.71 -24.86
CA ASN A 266 1.26 -8.42 -26.28
C ASN A 266 2.71 -8.13 -26.69
N GLU A 267 3.46 -7.40 -25.86
CA GLU A 267 4.88 -7.17 -26.08
C GLU A 267 5.67 -8.50 -26.03
N LEU A 268 5.39 -9.36 -25.05
CA LEU A 268 6.03 -10.68 -24.94
C LEU A 268 5.70 -11.59 -26.13
N LYS A 269 4.46 -11.59 -26.61
CA LYS A 269 4.04 -12.31 -27.84
C LYS A 269 4.76 -11.81 -29.08
N THR A 270 4.99 -10.50 -29.16
CA THR A 270 5.77 -9.90 -30.25
C THR A 270 7.22 -10.39 -30.23
N LEU A 271 7.82 -10.53 -29.04
CA LEU A 271 9.22 -10.95 -28.89
C LEU A 271 9.44 -12.46 -29.01
N LEU A 272 8.55 -13.27 -28.44
CA LEU A 272 8.71 -14.73 -28.33
C LEU A 272 7.90 -15.50 -29.38
N GLY A 273 6.95 -14.85 -30.04
CA GLY A 273 6.00 -15.46 -30.97
C GLY A 273 4.82 -16.12 -30.28
N GLU A 274 3.68 -16.19 -30.98
CA GLU A 274 2.44 -16.79 -30.45
C GLU A 274 2.58 -18.30 -30.16
N SER A 275 3.41 -19.01 -30.93
CA SER A 275 3.68 -20.44 -30.72
C SER A 275 4.34 -20.72 -29.37
N TYR A 276 5.20 -19.81 -28.89
CA TYR A 276 5.79 -19.93 -27.56
C TYR A 276 4.73 -20.07 -26.47
N PHE A 277 3.64 -19.31 -26.57
CA PHE A 277 2.55 -19.34 -25.59
C PHE A 277 1.60 -20.50 -25.83
N LYS A 278 1.24 -20.79 -27.07
CA LYS A 278 0.30 -21.87 -27.41
C LYS A 278 0.86 -23.25 -27.03
N ASP A 279 2.13 -23.48 -27.33
CA ASP A 279 2.78 -24.78 -27.19
C ASP A 279 3.66 -24.86 -25.93
N HIS A 280 3.63 -23.82 -25.07
CA HIS A 280 4.41 -23.78 -23.84
C HIS A 280 4.11 -25.00 -22.97
N TRP A 281 5.12 -25.65 -22.39
CA TRP A 281 4.89 -26.84 -21.53
C TRP A 281 4.08 -26.52 -20.26
N HIS A 282 4.25 -25.32 -19.70
CA HIS A 282 3.58 -24.89 -18.47
C HIS A 282 2.15 -24.35 -18.74
N PRO A 283 1.09 -24.94 -18.15
CA PRO A 283 -0.30 -24.54 -18.40
C PRO A 283 -0.61 -23.06 -18.11
N GLN A 284 -0.06 -22.50 -17.04
CA GLN A 284 -0.32 -21.10 -16.68
C GLN A 284 0.20 -20.09 -17.71
N ILE A 285 1.24 -20.43 -18.47
CA ILE A 285 1.74 -19.57 -19.56
C ILE A 285 0.79 -19.66 -20.75
N ARG A 286 0.27 -20.85 -21.07
CA ARG A 286 -0.72 -21.04 -22.14
C ARG A 286 -2.03 -20.32 -21.87
N GLN A 287 -2.41 -20.23 -20.60
CA GLN A 287 -3.66 -19.61 -20.13
C GLN A 287 -3.47 -18.14 -19.68
N ALA A 288 -2.30 -17.55 -19.91
CA ALA A 288 -2.04 -16.18 -19.51
C ALA A 288 -2.82 -15.20 -20.37
N ASP A 289 -3.63 -14.35 -19.73
CA ASP A 289 -4.31 -13.22 -20.34
C ASP A 289 -3.55 -11.90 -20.09
N GLY A 290 -2.53 -11.94 -19.23
CA GLY A 290 -1.62 -10.84 -18.96
C GLY A 290 -0.38 -11.33 -18.23
N PHE A 291 0.58 -10.43 -18.05
CA PHE A 291 1.75 -10.67 -17.21
C PHE A 291 1.92 -9.58 -16.16
N VAL A 292 2.54 -9.91 -15.03
CA VAL A 292 3.05 -8.94 -14.05
C VAL A 292 4.56 -8.98 -14.06
N LEU A 293 5.19 -7.84 -14.32
CA LEU A 293 6.64 -7.71 -14.34
C LEU A 293 7.20 -7.33 -12.97
N ILE A 294 8.23 -8.06 -12.55
CA ILE A 294 8.97 -7.85 -11.31
C ILE A 294 10.48 -7.78 -11.62
N LYS A 295 11.19 -6.91 -10.90
CA LYS A 295 12.65 -6.95 -10.82
C LYS A 295 13.06 -7.64 -9.53
N GLU A 296 13.45 -8.90 -9.63
CA GLU A 296 14.17 -9.60 -8.59
C GLU A 296 15.63 -9.13 -8.54
N MET A 297 16.11 -8.83 -7.34
CA MET A 297 17.46 -8.37 -7.07
C MET A 297 18.02 -9.13 -5.88
N THR A 298 19.33 -9.35 -5.88
CA THR A 298 20.07 -9.59 -4.64
C THR A 298 19.99 -8.35 -3.74
N VAL A 299 20.28 -8.52 -2.45
CA VAL A 299 20.33 -7.37 -1.52
C VAL A 299 21.38 -6.34 -1.99
N ASP A 300 22.52 -6.79 -2.53
CA ASP A 300 23.56 -5.89 -3.05
C ASP A 300 23.12 -5.10 -4.28
N GLU A 301 22.48 -5.75 -5.26
CA GLU A 301 21.94 -5.05 -6.43
C GLU A 301 20.86 -4.03 -6.04
N PHE A 302 19.98 -4.39 -5.11
CA PHE A 302 18.97 -3.47 -4.61
C PHE A 302 19.61 -2.25 -3.93
N LEU A 303 20.59 -2.45 -3.04
CA LEU A 303 21.27 -1.37 -2.33
C LEU A 303 22.15 -0.49 -3.23
N LYS A 304 22.59 -0.98 -4.39
CA LYS A 304 23.25 -0.18 -5.43
C LYS A 304 22.26 0.70 -6.20
N ASN A 305 21.03 0.21 -6.41
CA ASN A 305 19.98 0.93 -7.11
C ASN A 305 19.24 1.95 -6.22
N ALA A 306 19.18 1.71 -4.91
CA ALA A 306 18.70 2.68 -3.95
C ALA A 306 19.85 3.62 -3.58
N GLU A 307 19.73 4.92 -3.82
CA GLU A 307 20.73 5.90 -3.36
C GLU A 307 20.93 5.80 -1.84
N ASP A 308 22.07 6.31 -1.33
CA ASP A 308 22.27 6.37 0.11
C ASP A 308 21.48 7.56 0.70
N LEU A 309 20.66 7.30 1.71
CA LEU A 309 19.99 8.36 2.46
C LEU A 309 21.01 9.29 3.13
N ARG A 310 22.18 8.76 3.53
CA ARG A 310 23.25 9.55 4.14
C ARG A 310 23.83 10.59 3.19
N SER A 311 24.03 10.24 1.91
CA SER A 311 24.57 11.20 0.94
C SER A 311 23.65 12.39 0.68
N LYS A 312 22.33 12.21 0.86
CA LYS A 312 21.35 13.32 0.77
C LYS A 312 21.25 14.15 2.05
N ILE A 313 21.34 13.53 3.23
CA ILE A 313 21.38 14.24 4.51
C ILE A 313 22.64 15.14 4.58
N GLU A 314 23.78 14.65 4.11
CA GLU A 314 25.01 15.46 4.04
C GLU A 314 24.87 16.64 3.07
N LEU A 315 24.28 16.45 1.88
CA LEU A 315 23.99 17.56 0.94
C LEU A 315 23.01 18.60 1.50
N HIS A 316 21.99 18.17 2.26
CA HIS A 316 21.01 19.08 2.84
C HIS A 316 21.53 19.85 4.06
N ASN A 317 22.56 19.32 4.74
CA ASN A 317 23.27 20.01 5.81
C ASN A 317 24.37 20.96 5.31
N LEU A 318 24.67 20.93 4.00
CA LEU A 318 25.67 21.77 3.33
C LEU A 318 25.06 22.95 2.54
N LEU A 319 23.74 23.08 2.52
CA LEU A 319 22.97 24.18 1.93
C LEU A 319 22.24 24.97 3.01
#